data_AF-A0A1C1YSG1-F1
#
_entry.id   AF-A0A1C1YSG1-F1
#
_cell.length_a   1.000
_cell.length_b   1.000
_cell.length_c   1.000
_cell.angle_alpha   90.00
_cell.angle_beta   90.00
_cell.angle_gamma   90.00
#
_symmetry.space_group_name_H-M   'P 1'
#
loop_
_entity.id
_entity.type
_entity.pdbx_description
1 polymer ?
#
loop_
_entity_poly.entity_id
_entity_poly.type
_entity_poly.pdbx_seq_one_letter_code
_entity_poly.pdbx_strand_id
1 'polypeptide(L)'
;MVEQVAAAETKQPRYERYIEEITEDITNTVDEFGCQPILFIGSGLAKRYMDAPNWEELLAHLADKCSVIDKGLGFYKQSLVSPIKIGQEFARLYHEWAWGAGNNEFPKELFNDDVHAQSYIKFKISEHLKSLMPPDAAGLKGEYQPEIEVLSKIKPHAIITTNYDQMIELIFPDHEPIIGQQILKGQQVCVGEIYKIHGCVTDHDSIVFTSDDYEEFMKRKKFLSAKLLTFFNEHPLVFVGYNAGDPNIRAILSDIDEALPEKGGIIPNVYILQWDGSLTEESWPPREKVIPTEDDRSVRVKMIVANDFSWVFDAFAANPALAHVNTKVLRSLIARSYELVRHDIPKMTVEADFKMLNEAVENSETFAKLFGIANIHDYSSAGAHHCLSLTEVGKALGHKGWHAADHLITKVTTKTGINIKKSDNRYHRADKVNNTIFHKYSHDAVDLLNKVQNNEDYTVDLGIPEVKKAV
;
A
#
# COMPACT_ATOMS: atom_id res chain seq x y z
N MET A 1 35.38 -58.05 -5.68
CA MET A 1 34.20 -57.36 -6.25
C MET A 1 34.02 -56.10 -5.44
N VAL A 2 34.26 -54.94 -6.04
CA VAL A 2 34.07 -53.63 -5.40
C VAL A 2 32.65 -53.20 -5.75
N GLU A 3 31.76 -53.23 -4.76
CA GLU A 3 30.40 -52.69 -4.91
C GLU A 3 30.50 -51.16 -4.93
N GLN A 4 30.29 -50.58 -6.12
CA GLN A 4 29.98 -49.16 -6.26
C GLN A 4 28.57 -48.93 -5.73
N VAL A 5 28.47 -48.37 -4.54
CA VAL A 5 27.24 -47.72 -4.07
C VAL A 5 27.10 -46.43 -4.88
N ALA A 6 26.35 -46.50 -5.97
CA ALA A 6 25.87 -45.32 -6.66
C ALA A 6 24.99 -44.54 -5.67
N ALA A 7 25.48 -43.39 -5.20
CA ALA A 7 24.66 -42.43 -4.49
C ALA A 7 23.51 -42.05 -5.43
N ALA A 8 22.29 -42.44 -5.06
CA ALA A 8 21.10 -41.99 -5.77
C ALA A 8 21.01 -40.47 -5.58
N GLU A 9 21.36 -39.71 -6.62
CA GLU A 9 21.05 -38.29 -6.69
C GLU A 9 19.55 -38.14 -6.43
N THR A 10 19.23 -37.55 -5.29
CA THR A 10 17.84 -37.28 -4.90
C THR A 10 17.33 -36.26 -5.91
N LYS A 11 16.50 -36.70 -6.86
CA LYS A 11 15.91 -35.81 -7.86
C LYS A 11 15.12 -34.74 -7.11
N GLN A 12 15.52 -33.49 -7.27
CA GLN A 12 14.81 -32.34 -6.72
C GLN A 12 13.31 -32.41 -7.08
N PRO A 13 12.41 -32.22 -6.11
CA PRO A 13 10.97 -32.19 -6.30
C PRO A 13 10.50 -31.35 -7.50
N ARG A 14 9.41 -31.76 -8.15
CA ARG A 14 8.85 -31.03 -9.29
C ARG A 14 8.35 -29.65 -8.88
N TYR A 15 7.69 -29.54 -7.74
CA TYR A 15 7.16 -28.26 -7.30
C TYR A 15 8.26 -27.27 -6.91
N GLU A 16 9.37 -27.76 -6.36
CA GLU A 16 10.54 -26.93 -6.06
C GLU A 16 11.16 -26.34 -7.33
N ARG A 17 11.33 -27.15 -8.38
CA ARG A 17 11.76 -26.65 -9.70
C ARG A 17 10.79 -25.64 -10.31
N TYR A 18 9.49 -25.83 -10.09
CA TYR A 18 8.47 -24.86 -10.51
C TYR A 18 8.66 -23.52 -9.77
N ILE A 19 8.92 -23.55 -8.46
CA ILE A 19 9.21 -22.34 -7.67
C ILE A 19 10.45 -21.63 -8.22
N GLU A 20 11.53 -22.38 -8.50
CA GLU A 20 12.77 -21.81 -9.06
C GLU A 20 12.54 -21.16 -10.43
N GLU A 21 11.86 -21.85 -11.35
CA GLU A 21 11.55 -21.36 -12.70
C GLU A 21 10.73 -20.05 -12.65
N ILE A 22 9.71 -20.00 -11.78
CA ILE A 22 8.85 -18.83 -11.64
C ILE A 22 9.57 -17.69 -10.92
N THR A 23 10.39 -17.99 -9.91
CA THR A 23 11.20 -16.99 -9.20
C THR A 23 12.21 -16.32 -10.13
N GLU A 24 12.86 -17.11 -10.99
CA GLU A 24 13.77 -16.60 -12.03
C GLU A 24 13.02 -15.72 -13.03
N ASP A 25 11.84 -16.14 -13.51
CA ASP A 25 11.01 -15.34 -14.43
C ASP A 25 10.55 -14.01 -13.82
N ILE A 26 10.13 -14.01 -12.55
CA ILE A 26 9.74 -12.80 -11.82
C ILE A 26 10.95 -11.86 -11.70
N THR A 27 12.10 -12.39 -11.25
CA THR A 27 13.31 -11.59 -11.03
C THR A 27 13.78 -10.96 -12.34
N ASN A 28 13.85 -11.74 -13.43
CA ASN A 28 14.21 -11.25 -14.76
C ASN A 28 13.24 -10.16 -15.25
N THR A 29 11.93 -10.33 -15.02
CA THR A 29 10.93 -9.34 -15.43
C THR A 29 11.06 -8.06 -14.60
N VAL A 30 11.26 -8.15 -13.30
CA VAL A 30 11.47 -6.97 -12.44
C VAL A 30 12.76 -6.24 -12.81
N ASP A 31 13.83 -6.97 -13.13
CA ASP A 31 15.12 -6.41 -13.55
C ASP A 31 15.06 -5.76 -14.94
N GLU A 32 14.36 -6.37 -15.90
CA GLU A 32 14.17 -5.83 -17.26
C GLU A 32 13.43 -4.49 -17.23
N PHE A 33 12.37 -4.38 -16.42
CA PHE A 33 11.62 -3.14 -16.26
C PHE A 33 12.36 -2.12 -15.37
N GLY A 34 13.20 -2.59 -14.44
CA GLY A 34 13.99 -1.73 -13.54
C GLY A 34 13.14 -0.90 -12.57
N CYS A 35 11.89 -1.32 -12.30
CA CYS A 35 10.93 -0.60 -11.46
C CYS A 35 10.16 -1.54 -10.52
N GLN A 36 9.52 -0.97 -9.48
CA GLN A 36 8.68 -1.75 -8.57
C GLN A 36 7.36 -2.18 -9.24
N PRO A 37 6.80 -3.35 -8.90
CA PRO A 37 5.57 -3.81 -9.52
C PRO A 37 4.36 -2.98 -9.10
N ILE A 38 3.26 -3.17 -9.84
CA ILE A 38 1.93 -2.67 -9.50
C ILE A 38 1.08 -3.85 -9.02
N LEU A 39 0.52 -3.70 -7.81
CA LEU A 39 -0.32 -4.74 -7.21
C LEU A 39 -1.78 -4.43 -7.47
N PHE A 40 -2.48 -5.37 -8.09
CA PHE A 40 -3.93 -5.40 -8.13
C PHE A 40 -4.41 -6.33 -7.01
N ILE A 41 -5.09 -5.78 -6.01
CA ILE A 41 -5.53 -6.54 -4.85
C ILE A 41 -7.06 -6.60 -4.78
N GLY A 42 -7.60 -7.81 -4.79
CA GLY A 42 -9.03 -8.10 -4.66
C GLY A 42 -9.42 -8.61 -3.27
N SER A 43 -10.71 -8.90 -3.10
CA SER A 43 -11.31 -9.23 -1.79
C SER A 43 -10.84 -10.56 -1.22
N GLY A 44 -10.29 -11.46 -2.05
CA GLY A 44 -9.73 -12.72 -1.60
C GLY A 44 -8.56 -12.55 -0.63
N LEU A 45 -7.80 -11.46 -0.73
CA LEU A 45 -6.72 -11.18 0.22
C LEU A 45 -7.27 -10.71 1.57
N ALA A 46 -8.29 -9.84 1.57
CA ALA A 46 -8.98 -9.42 2.79
C ALA A 46 -9.70 -10.58 3.48
N LYS A 47 -10.30 -11.49 2.70
CA LYS A 47 -10.85 -12.74 3.22
C LYS A 47 -9.77 -13.58 3.89
N ARG A 48 -8.59 -13.70 3.27
CA ARG A 48 -7.47 -14.49 3.80
C ARG A 48 -6.94 -13.91 5.11
N TYR A 49 -6.67 -12.61 5.19
CA TYR A 49 -5.94 -12.02 6.32
C TYR A 49 -6.81 -11.51 7.47
N MET A 50 -8.10 -11.28 7.25
CA MET A 50 -8.99 -10.77 8.31
C MET A 50 -10.43 -11.30 8.24
N ASP A 51 -10.66 -12.39 7.50
CA ASP A 51 -11.99 -13.02 7.33
C ASP A 51 -13.09 -12.06 6.82
N ALA A 52 -12.68 -11.00 6.10
CA ALA A 52 -13.61 -10.04 5.49
C ALA A 52 -14.59 -10.75 4.54
N PRO A 53 -15.85 -10.29 4.43
CA PRO A 53 -16.84 -10.97 3.63
C PRO A 53 -16.52 -10.88 2.13
N ASN A 54 -16.73 -11.98 1.41
CA ASN A 54 -16.89 -11.90 -0.03
C ASN A 54 -18.27 -11.29 -0.38
N TRP A 55 -18.56 -11.07 -1.67
CA TRP A 55 -19.79 -10.41 -2.10
C TRP A 55 -21.07 -11.12 -1.63
N GLU A 56 -21.07 -12.45 -1.65
CA GLU A 56 -22.20 -13.26 -1.22
C GLU A 56 -22.41 -13.19 0.29
N GLU A 57 -21.33 -13.29 1.06
CA GLU A 57 -21.35 -13.16 2.52
C GLU A 57 -21.79 -11.75 2.95
N LEU A 58 -21.36 -10.71 2.22
CA LEU A 58 -21.78 -9.34 2.47
C LEU A 58 -23.28 -9.17 2.22
N LEU A 59 -23.80 -9.70 1.11
CA LEU A 59 -25.24 -9.68 0.84
C LEU A 59 -26.02 -10.47 1.90
N ALA A 60 -25.50 -11.60 2.37
CA ALA A 60 -26.15 -12.39 3.43
C ALA A 60 -26.23 -11.58 4.73
N HIS A 61 -25.12 -10.97 5.15
CA HIS A 61 -25.09 -10.10 6.33
C HIS A 61 -26.07 -8.91 6.20
N LEU A 62 -26.14 -8.27 5.02
CA LEU A 62 -27.05 -7.16 4.78
C LEU A 62 -28.52 -7.59 4.81
N ALA A 63 -28.84 -8.79 4.30
CA ALA A 63 -30.19 -9.35 4.37
C ALA A 63 -30.60 -9.60 5.83
N ASP A 64 -29.72 -10.20 6.63
CA ASP A 64 -30.03 -10.56 8.02
C ASP A 64 -30.20 -9.34 8.94
N LYS A 65 -29.56 -8.22 8.59
CA LYS A 65 -29.63 -6.98 9.38
C LYS A 65 -30.89 -6.15 9.14
N CYS A 66 -31.46 -6.20 7.94
CA CYS A 66 -32.56 -5.35 7.55
C CYS A 66 -33.89 -6.08 7.70
N SER A 67 -34.72 -5.67 8.66
CA SER A 67 -36.01 -6.33 8.94
C SER A 67 -37.03 -6.26 7.80
N VAL A 68 -36.83 -5.35 6.83
CA VAL A 68 -37.67 -5.24 5.62
C VAL A 68 -37.28 -6.31 4.59
N ILE A 69 -36.09 -6.89 4.68
CA ILE A 69 -35.64 -8.02 3.84
C ILE A 69 -36.15 -9.33 4.46
N ASP A 70 -37.42 -9.64 4.26
CA ASP A 70 -38.14 -10.73 4.92
C ASP A 70 -38.02 -12.11 4.24
N LYS A 71 -37.59 -12.15 2.97
CA LYS A 71 -37.54 -13.37 2.15
C LYS A 71 -36.18 -14.11 2.14
N GLY A 72 -35.20 -13.61 2.89
CA GLY A 72 -33.82 -14.13 2.92
C GLY A 72 -33.09 -14.02 1.56
N LEU A 73 -31.76 -14.20 1.56
CA LEU A 73 -30.94 -13.99 0.35
C LEU A 73 -31.30 -14.95 -0.82
N GLY A 74 -31.72 -16.18 -0.51
CA GLY A 74 -32.03 -17.20 -1.53
C GLY A 74 -33.14 -16.78 -2.51
N PHE A 75 -34.17 -16.08 -2.03
CA PHE A 75 -35.24 -15.55 -2.87
C PHE A 75 -34.72 -14.55 -3.91
N TYR A 76 -33.86 -13.62 -3.49
CA TYR A 76 -33.31 -12.60 -4.37
C TYR A 76 -32.32 -13.18 -5.39
N LYS A 77 -31.54 -14.19 -5.00
CA LYS A 77 -30.68 -14.94 -5.94
C LYS A 77 -31.48 -15.59 -7.06
N GLN A 78 -32.61 -16.23 -6.73
CA GLN A 78 -33.48 -16.86 -7.74
C GLN A 78 -34.16 -15.82 -8.64
N SER A 79 -34.55 -14.67 -8.08
CA SER A 79 -35.35 -13.67 -8.79
C SER A 79 -34.50 -12.75 -9.68
N LEU A 80 -33.32 -12.34 -9.20
CA LEU A 80 -32.51 -11.30 -9.84
C LEU A 80 -31.24 -11.85 -10.50
N VAL A 81 -30.75 -13.01 -10.06
CA VAL A 81 -29.57 -13.76 -10.54
C VAL A 81 -28.23 -13.01 -10.36
N SER A 82 -28.18 -11.72 -10.66
CA SER A 82 -27.00 -10.86 -10.55
C SER A 82 -26.85 -10.29 -9.14
N PRO A 83 -25.70 -10.48 -8.47
CA PRO A 83 -25.44 -9.87 -7.16
C PRO A 83 -25.52 -8.34 -7.16
N ILE A 84 -25.20 -7.69 -8.27
CA ILE A 84 -25.30 -6.23 -8.41
C ILE A 84 -26.77 -5.79 -8.41
N LYS A 85 -27.64 -6.52 -9.12
CA LYS A 85 -29.10 -6.25 -9.11
C LYS A 85 -29.71 -6.49 -7.73
N ILE A 86 -29.23 -7.49 -6.99
CA ILE A 86 -29.62 -7.70 -5.59
C ILE A 86 -29.20 -6.50 -4.75
N GLY A 87 -27.98 -5.98 -4.94
CA GLY A 87 -27.49 -4.77 -4.28
C GLY A 87 -28.39 -3.55 -4.52
N GLN A 88 -28.86 -3.36 -5.77
CA GLN A 88 -29.82 -2.30 -6.10
C GLN A 88 -31.15 -2.43 -5.34
N GLU A 89 -31.73 -3.63 -5.32
CA GLU A 89 -32.99 -3.86 -4.60
C GLU A 89 -32.81 -3.71 -3.08
N PHE A 90 -31.68 -4.18 -2.54
CA PHE A 90 -31.36 -4.01 -1.14
C PHE A 90 -31.17 -2.54 -0.79
N ALA A 91 -30.58 -1.72 -1.66
CA ALA A 91 -30.46 -0.28 -1.43
C ALA A 91 -31.84 0.38 -1.25
N ARG A 92 -32.82 0.00 -2.08
CA ARG A 92 -34.21 0.45 -1.94
C ARG A 92 -34.82 0.02 -0.61
N LEU A 93 -34.63 -1.24 -0.22
CA LEU A 93 -35.15 -1.79 1.04
C LEU A 93 -34.49 -1.18 2.28
N TYR A 94 -33.20 -0.87 2.21
CA TYR A 94 -32.46 -0.19 3.28
C TYR A 94 -32.93 1.26 3.46
N HIS A 95 -33.25 1.95 2.36
CA HIS A 95 -33.88 3.27 2.44
C HIS A 95 -35.25 3.19 3.14
N GLU A 96 -36.10 2.25 2.74
CA GLU A 96 -37.40 2.01 3.39
C GLU A 96 -37.26 1.68 4.88
N TRP A 97 -36.28 0.83 5.22
CA TRP A 97 -35.98 0.46 6.60
C TRP A 97 -35.52 1.65 7.44
N ALA A 98 -34.63 2.50 6.90
CA ALA A 98 -34.14 3.69 7.59
C ALA A 98 -35.25 4.69 7.94
N TRP A 99 -36.23 4.88 7.05
CA TRP A 99 -37.39 5.74 7.29
C TRP A 99 -38.51 5.07 8.08
N GLY A 100 -38.34 3.80 8.46
CA GLY A 100 -39.29 3.01 9.24
C GLY A 100 -38.67 2.42 10.51
N ALA A 101 -38.68 1.09 10.60
CA ALA A 101 -38.26 0.37 11.82
C ALA A 101 -36.77 0.54 12.17
N GLY A 102 -35.94 0.87 11.18
CA GLY A 102 -34.50 1.03 11.31
C GLY A 102 -34.04 2.44 11.63
N ASN A 103 -34.93 3.41 11.90
CA ASN A 103 -34.55 4.81 12.05
C ASN A 103 -33.41 5.07 13.05
N ASN A 104 -33.43 4.35 14.18
CA ASN A 104 -32.42 4.49 15.24
C ASN A 104 -31.06 3.83 14.91
N GLU A 105 -30.96 3.10 13.79
CA GLU A 105 -29.75 2.42 13.35
C GLU A 105 -28.83 3.33 12.52
N PHE A 106 -29.28 4.56 12.22
CA PHE A 106 -28.58 5.50 11.35
C PHE A 106 -28.33 6.83 12.07
N PRO A 107 -27.19 7.50 11.79
CA PRO A 107 -26.95 8.86 12.22
C PRO A 107 -28.02 9.83 11.67
N LYS A 108 -28.32 10.89 12.42
CA LYS A 108 -29.37 11.86 12.08
C LYS A 108 -29.07 12.60 10.77
N GLU A 109 -27.79 12.78 10.49
CA GLU A 109 -27.27 13.46 9.30
C GLU A 109 -27.68 12.74 8.01
N LEU A 110 -27.91 11.42 8.04
CA LEU A 110 -28.39 10.66 6.89
C LEU A 110 -29.86 10.93 6.54
N PHE A 111 -30.60 11.70 7.34
CA PHE A 111 -32.01 12.03 7.09
C PHE A 111 -32.20 13.45 6.53
N ASN A 112 -31.11 14.13 6.14
CA ASN A 112 -31.19 15.40 5.44
C ASN A 112 -31.66 15.23 3.99
N ASP A 113 -32.29 16.26 3.42
CA ASP A 113 -32.92 16.22 2.09
C ASP A 113 -31.93 16.01 0.93
N ASP A 114 -30.63 16.24 1.14
CA ASP A 114 -29.56 16.11 0.15
C ASP A 114 -28.92 14.70 0.11
N VAL A 115 -29.32 13.80 1.01
CA VAL A 115 -28.77 12.45 1.11
C VAL A 115 -29.42 11.52 0.09
N HIS A 116 -28.59 10.79 -0.66
CA HIS A 116 -29.08 9.85 -1.66
C HIS A 116 -29.67 8.59 -1.01
N ALA A 117 -30.74 8.02 -1.58
CA ALA A 117 -31.40 6.84 -1.03
C ALA A 117 -30.47 5.62 -0.86
N GLN A 118 -29.39 5.54 -1.63
CA GLN A 118 -28.42 4.45 -1.53
C GLN A 118 -27.39 4.65 -0.41
N SER A 119 -27.29 5.84 0.18
CA SER A 119 -26.32 6.13 1.24
C SER A 119 -26.54 5.28 2.50
N TYR A 120 -27.79 4.89 2.79
CA TYR A 120 -28.11 4.05 3.95
C TYR A 120 -27.46 2.66 3.89
N ILE A 121 -27.56 1.97 2.74
CA ILE A 121 -26.93 0.65 2.62
C ILE A 121 -25.41 0.76 2.61
N LYS A 122 -24.85 1.78 1.94
CA LYS A 122 -23.40 2.02 1.89
C LYS A 122 -22.83 2.37 3.27
N PHE A 123 -23.58 3.11 4.08
CA PHE A 123 -23.25 3.38 5.48
C PHE A 123 -23.16 2.06 6.27
N LYS A 124 -24.15 1.17 6.15
CA LYS A 124 -24.14 -0.12 6.86
C LYS A 124 -23.05 -1.08 6.36
N ILE A 125 -22.72 -1.05 5.07
CA ILE A 125 -21.53 -1.75 4.54
C ILE A 125 -20.27 -1.20 5.21
N SER A 126 -20.13 0.11 5.29
CA SER A 126 -18.97 0.77 5.89
C SER A 126 -18.84 0.48 7.38
N GLU A 127 -19.95 0.53 8.12
CA GLU A 127 -20.02 0.17 9.54
C GLU A 127 -19.58 -1.27 9.77
N HIS A 128 -20.12 -2.22 8.98
CA HIS A 128 -19.78 -3.63 9.09
C HIS A 128 -18.30 -3.88 8.83
N LEU A 129 -17.77 -3.39 7.70
CA LEU A 129 -16.37 -3.61 7.34
C LEU A 129 -15.41 -2.94 8.33
N LYS A 130 -15.72 -1.72 8.81
CA LYS A 130 -14.94 -1.07 9.86
C LYS A 130 -14.92 -1.87 11.16
N SER A 131 -16.03 -2.56 11.49
CA SER A 131 -16.08 -3.40 12.70
C SER A 131 -15.15 -4.63 12.64
N LEU A 132 -14.74 -5.05 11.44
CA LEU A 132 -13.82 -6.17 11.21
C LEU A 132 -12.34 -5.71 11.17
N MET A 133 -12.09 -4.40 11.07
CA MET A 133 -10.74 -3.87 10.95
C MET A 133 -9.98 -3.98 12.27
N PRO A 134 -8.79 -4.62 12.29
CA PRO A 134 -7.91 -4.54 13.44
C PRO A 134 -7.31 -3.12 13.59
N PRO A 135 -6.74 -2.79 14.76
CA PRO A 135 -6.12 -1.48 14.98
C PRO A 135 -4.84 -1.27 14.16
N ASP A 136 -4.12 -2.34 13.82
CA ASP A 136 -2.87 -2.31 13.07
C ASP A 136 -2.67 -3.63 12.30
N ALA A 137 -1.61 -3.70 11.49
CA ALA A 137 -1.27 -4.89 10.71
C ALA A 137 -0.94 -6.12 11.58
N ALA A 138 -0.48 -5.94 12.82
CA ALA A 138 -0.20 -7.03 13.74
C ALA A 138 -1.49 -7.71 14.26
N GLY A 139 -2.62 -7.00 14.20
CA GLY A 139 -3.95 -7.56 14.47
C GLY A 139 -4.56 -8.40 13.35
N LEU A 140 -3.91 -8.48 12.18
CA LEU A 140 -4.29 -9.43 11.12
C LEU A 140 -3.99 -10.88 11.55
N LYS A 141 -4.63 -11.86 10.92
CA LYS A 141 -4.56 -13.27 11.33
C LYS A 141 -3.12 -13.77 11.46
N GLY A 142 -2.80 -14.26 12.66
CA GLY A 142 -1.44 -14.66 13.06
C GLY A 142 -0.78 -15.70 12.15
N GLU A 143 -1.57 -16.62 11.58
CA GLU A 143 -1.08 -17.66 10.67
C GLU A 143 -0.47 -17.12 9.37
N TYR A 144 -0.84 -15.90 8.96
CA TYR A 144 -0.37 -15.26 7.73
C TYR A 144 0.63 -14.12 7.99
N GLN A 145 1.04 -13.87 9.24
CA GLN A 145 1.98 -12.78 9.55
C GLN A 145 3.32 -12.87 8.79
N PRO A 146 3.96 -14.05 8.61
CA PRO A 146 5.16 -14.15 7.79
C PRO A 146 4.91 -13.74 6.32
N GLU A 147 3.77 -14.15 5.76
CA GLU A 147 3.36 -13.82 4.39
C GLU A 147 3.11 -12.30 4.25
N ILE A 148 2.45 -11.69 5.23
CA ILE A 148 2.17 -10.24 5.29
C ILE A 148 3.47 -9.43 5.42
N GLU A 149 4.42 -9.89 6.24
CA GLU A 149 5.74 -9.26 6.37
C GLU A 149 6.48 -9.22 5.03
N VAL A 150 6.47 -10.31 4.27
CA VAL A 150 7.10 -10.34 2.95
C VAL A 150 6.33 -9.47 1.95
N LEU A 151 4.99 -9.50 1.95
CA LEU A 151 4.16 -8.63 1.13
C LEU A 151 4.50 -7.15 1.35
N SER A 152 4.69 -6.72 2.60
CA SER A 152 5.04 -5.34 2.93
C SER A 152 6.39 -4.89 2.34
N LYS A 153 7.31 -5.82 2.08
CA LYS A 153 8.65 -5.54 1.53
C LYS A 153 8.65 -5.26 0.03
N ILE A 154 7.58 -5.63 -0.69
CA ILE A 154 7.46 -5.39 -2.14
C ILE A 154 7.56 -3.88 -2.46
N LYS A 155 7.07 -3.01 -1.56
CA LYS A 155 7.03 -1.55 -1.74
C LYS A 155 6.56 -1.15 -3.15
N PRO A 156 5.35 -1.59 -3.55
CA PRO A 156 4.89 -1.47 -4.93
C PRO A 156 4.81 -0.02 -5.38
N HIS A 157 5.01 0.21 -6.68
CA HIS A 157 4.93 1.53 -7.29
C HIS A 157 3.54 2.14 -7.05
N ALA A 158 2.50 1.34 -7.26
CA ALA A 158 1.12 1.66 -6.96
C ALA A 158 0.35 0.39 -6.58
N ILE A 159 -0.75 0.58 -5.85
CA ILE A 159 -1.69 -0.47 -5.54
C ILE A 159 -3.05 -0.08 -6.09
N ILE A 160 -3.75 -1.03 -6.71
CA ILE A 160 -5.10 -0.84 -7.24
C ILE A 160 -6.01 -1.87 -6.59
N THR A 161 -7.11 -1.42 -6.01
CA THR A 161 -8.04 -2.31 -5.32
C THR A 161 -9.49 -1.93 -5.54
N THR A 162 -10.33 -2.96 -5.69
CA THR A 162 -11.79 -2.87 -5.68
C THR A 162 -12.38 -3.07 -4.28
N ASN A 163 -11.54 -3.25 -3.26
CA ASN A 163 -11.95 -3.47 -1.88
C ASN A 163 -12.29 -2.15 -1.20
N TYR A 164 -13.30 -2.18 -0.32
CA TYR A 164 -13.74 -1.00 0.44
C TYR A 164 -12.97 -0.82 1.75
N ASP A 165 -12.56 -1.93 2.37
CA ASP A 165 -11.87 -1.99 3.67
C ASP A 165 -10.47 -1.36 3.62
N GLN A 166 -9.90 -1.06 4.80
CA GLN A 166 -8.60 -0.36 4.90
C GLN A 166 -7.42 -1.30 5.17
N MET A 167 -7.53 -2.59 4.83
CA MET A 167 -6.47 -3.58 5.13
C MET A 167 -5.15 -3.22 4.44
N ILE A 168 -5.21 -2.75 3.21
CA ILE A 168 -4.01 -2.42 2.42
C ILE A 168 -3.29 -1.21 3.00
N GLU A 169 -4.03 -0.23 3.51
CA GLU A 169 -3.50 0.93 4.20
C GLU A 169 -2.80 0.56 5.52
N LEU A 170 -3.20 -0.53 6.17
CA LEU A 170 -2.48 -1.06 7.33
C LEU A 170 -1.15 -1.72 6.94
N ILE A 171 -1.12 -2.46 5.82
CA ILE A 171 0.08 -3.17 5.34
C ILE A 171 1.09 -2.19 4.71
N PHE A 172 0.60 -1.14 4.05
CA PHE A 172 1.40 -0.14 3.33
C PHE A 172 1.12 1.28 3.85
N PRO A 173 1.54 1.62 5.08
CA PRO A 173 1.22 2.91 5.71
C PRO A 173 1.91 4.11 5.05
N ASP A 174 2.95 3.88 4.24
CA ASP A 174 3.65 4.94 3.49
C ASP A 174 2.97 5.29 2.16
N HIS A 175 1.92 4.55 1.77
CA HIS A 175 1.16 4.81 0.54
C HIS A 175 -0.10 5.63 0.83
N GLU A 176 -0.43 6.57 -0.05
CA GLU A 176 -1.61 7.42 0.10
C GLU A 176 -2.84 6.81 -0.58
N PRO A 177 -3.98 6.67 0.12
CA PRO A 177 -5.22 6.24 -0.51
C PRO A 177 -5.82 7.34 -1.39
N ILE A 178 -6.09 7.00 -2.64
CA ILE A 178 -6.83 7.82 -3.62
C ILE A 178 -8.20 7.17 -3.84
N ILE A 179 -9.25 7.82 -3.34
CA ILE A 179 -10.59 7.22 -3.27
C ILE A 179 -11.43 7.65 -4.48
N GLY A 180 -11.91 6.66 -5.24
CA GLY A 180 -12.86 6.84 -6.34
C GLY A 180 -12.45 7.96 -7.31
N GLN A 181 -13.28 8.99 -7.41
CA GLN A 181 -13.11 10.09 -8.37
C GLN A 181 -12.02 11.10 -7.99
N GLN A 182 -11.38 10.97 -6.82
CA GLN A 182 -10.20 11.78 -6.49
C GLN A 182 -9.06 11.56 -7.49
N ILE A 183 -9.08 10.43 -8.23
CA ILE A 183 -8.15 10.19 -9.33
C ILE A 183 -8.18 11.29 -10.42
N LEU A 184 -9.31 11.98 -10.56
CA LEU A 184 -9.50 13.07 -11.52
C LEU A 184 -9.09 14.44 -10.97
N LYS A 185 -8.78 14.54 -9.67
CA LYS A 185 -8.56 15.82 -8.97
C LYS A 185 -7.13 15.88 -8.43
N GLY A 186 -6.26 16.66 -9.09
CA GLY A 186 -4.98 17.09 -8.54
C GLY A 186 -3.73 16.56 -9.25
N GLN A 187 -2.57 17.06 -8.81
CA GLN A 187 -1.26 16.56 -9.23
C GLN A 187 -1.00 15.23 -8.52
N GLN A 188 -1.25 14.13 -9.21
CA GLN A 188 -0.94 12.80 -8.69
C GLN A 188 0.56 12.57 -8.82
N VAL A 189 1.13 12.04 -7.75
CA VAL A 189 2.53 11.67 -7.73
C VAL A 189 2.51 10.19 -8.04
N CYS A 190 2.94 9.79 -9.24
CA CYS A 190 2.72 8.44 -9.76
C CYS A 190 3.24 7.28 -8.87
N VAL A 191 3.97 7.56 -7.79
CA VAL A 191 4.57 6.59 -6.86
C VAL A 191 3.89 6.64 -5.48
N GLY A 192 3.61 5.47 -4.91
CA GLY A 192 3.13 5.32 -3.53
C GLY A 192 1.66 5.70 -3.36
N GLU A 193 0.80 5.35 -4.33
CA GLU A 193 -0.64 5.60 -4.29
C GLU A 193 -1.42 4.26 -4.21
N ILE A 194 -2.50 4.24 -3.42
CA ILE A 194 -3.48 3.16 -3.36
C ILE A 194 -4.77 3.65 -4.04
N TYR A 195 -5.02 3.21 -5.27
CA TYR A 195 -6.24 3.54 -5.99
C TYR A 195 -7.38 2.63 -5.55
N LYS A 196 -8.32 3.19 -4.77
CA LYS A 196 -9.53 2.50 -4.33
C LYS A 196 -10.65 2.81 -5.31
N ILE A 197 -10.67 2.07 -6.41
CA ILE A 197 -11.47 2.42 -7.60
C ILE A 197 -12.97 2.23 -7.39
N HIS A 198 -13.37 1.42 -6.42
CA HIS A 198 -14.77 1.22 -6.02
C HIS A 198 -15.13 1.93 -4.70
N GLY A 199 -14.36 2.94 -4.30
CA GLY A 199 -14.60 3.70 -3.08
C GLY A 199 -13.97 3.08 -1.83
N CYS A 200 -14.26 3.67 -0.67
CA CYS A 200 -13.65 3.29 0.60
C CYS A 200 -14.64 3.47 1.76
N VAL A 201 -14.52 2.64 2.80
CA VAL A 201 -15.34 2.78 4.01
C VAL A 201 -15.16 4.11 4.76
N THR A 202 -14.08 4.86 4.50
CA THR A 202 -13.85 6.20 5.08
C THR A 202 -14.82 7.24 4.51
N ASP A 203 -15.30 7.02 3.28
CA ASP A 203 -16.28 7.83 2.57
C ASP A 203 -17.33 6.88 1.97
N HIS A 204 -18.37 6.57 2.75
CA HIS A 204 -19.35 5.55 2.36
C HIS A 204 -20.06 5.87 1.05
N ASP A 205 -20.27 7.15 0.71
CA ASP A 205 -20.98 7.53 -0.52
C ASP A 205 -20.15 7.24 -1.78
N SER A 206 -18.82 7.15 -1.64
CA SER A 206 -17.92 6.75 -2.71
C SER A 206 -18.02 5.27 -3.11
N ILE A 207 -18.63 4.42 -2.27
CA ILE A 207 -18.70 2.97 -2.49
C ILE A 207 -19.51 2.66 -3.76
N VAL A 208 -18.96 1.81 -4.64
CA VAL A 208 -19.63 1.31 -5.84
C VAL A 208 -20.28 -0.04 -5.54
N PHE A 209 -21.60 -0.08 -5.30
CA PHE A 209 -22.29 -1.29 -4.88
C PHE A 209 -23.54 -1.61 -5.69
N THR A 210 -24.29 -0.60 -6.09
CA THR A 210 -25.59 -0.74 -6.78
C THR A 210 -25.42 -0.73 -8.31
N SER A 211 -26.45 -1.14 -9.06
CA SER A 211 -26.41 -1.06 -10.52
C SER A 211 -26.17 0.37 -10.99
N ASP A 212 -26.79 1.36 -10.35
CA ASP A 212 -26.60 2.78 -10.67
C ASP A 212 -25.13 3.21 -10.45
N ASP A 213 -24.51 2.74 -9.36
CA ASP A 213 -23.09 3.04 -9.08
C ASP A 213 -22.18 2.48 -10.17
N TYR A 214 -22.40 1.24 -10.60
CA TYR A 214 -21.60 0.60 -11.65
C TYR A 214 -21.79 1.31 -12.99
N GLU A 215 -23.00 1.75 -13.33
CA GLU A 215 -23.24 2.54 -14.54
C GLU A 215 -22.52 3.89 -14.49
N GLU A 216 -22.55 4.58 -13.35
CA GLU A 216 -21.83 5.83 -13.17
C GLU A 216 -20.31 5.63 -13.24
N PHE A 217 -19.79 4.59 -12.58
CA PHE A 217 -18.39 4.20 -12.64
C PHE A 217 -17.95 3.95 -14.08
N MET A 218 -18.70 3.15 -14.84
CA MET A 218 -18.40 2.84 -16.24
C MET A 218 -18.41 4.06 -17.15
N LYS A 219 -19.30 5.04 -16.92
CA LYS A 219 -19.30 6.31 -17.67
C LYS A 219 -18.04 7.14 -17.41
N ARG A 220 -17.49 7.06 -16.20
CA ARG A 220 -16.38 7.92 -15.72
C ARG A 220 -15.01 7.23 -15.74
N LYS A 221 -14.93 5.91 -15.94
CA LYS A 221 -13.67 5.13 -15.86
C LYS A 221 -12.61 5.44 -16.93
N LYS A 222 -12.91 6.24 -17.95
CA LYS A 222 -12.00 6.47 -19.10
C LYS A 222 -10.59 6.94 -18.68
N PHE A 223 -10.51 7.81 -17.68
CA PHE A 223 -9.21 8.28 -17.17
C PHE A 223 -8.46 7.16 -16.43
N LEU A 224 -9.18 6.37 -15.63
CA LEU A 224 -8.60 5.22 -14.94
C LEU A 224 -8.05 4.23 -15.97
N SER A 225 -8.85 3.83 -16.98
CA SER A 225 -8.37 2.94 -18.06
C SER A 225 -7.10 3.48 -18.72
N ALA A 226 -7.02 4.77 -19.05
CA ALA A 226 -5.82 5.36 -19.64
C ALA A 226 -4.58 5.24 -18.73
N LYS A 227 -4.74 5.49 -17.43
CA LYS A 227 -3.64 5.35 -16.46
C LYS A 227 -3.24 3.89 -16.25
N LEU A 228 -4.21 2.98 -16.21
CA LEU A 228 -3.96 1.55 -16.16
C LEU A 228 -3.15 1.11 -17.39
N LEU A 229 -3.51 1.54 -18.60
CA LEU A 229 -2.75 1.25 -19.83
C LEU A 229 -1.29 1.71 -19.75
N THR A 230 -1.02 2.87 -19.14
CA THR A 230 0.35 3.33 -18.90
C THR A 230 1.09 2.37 -17.96
N PHE A 231 0.48 2.01 -16.84
CA PHE A 231 1.03 1.05 -15.88
C PHE A 231 1.35 -0.32 -16.52
N PHE A 232 0.49 -0.82 -17.40
CA PHE A 232 0.73 -2.07 -18.13
C PHE A 232 2.00 -2.05 -18.99
N ASN A 233 2.38 -0.90 -19.52
CA ASN A 233 3.57 -0.78 -20.37
C ASN A 233 4.84 -0.46 -19.58
N GLU A 234 4.70 0.09 -18.37
CA GLU A 234 5.82 0.63 -17.59
C GLU A 234 6.23 -0.23 -16.39
N HIS A 235 5.39 -1.20 -15.98
CA HIS A 235 5.62 -1.96 -14.75
C HIS A 235 5.27 -3.45 -14.91
N PRO A 236 5.86 -4.34 -14.08
CA PRO A 236 5.31 -5.68 -13.84
C PRO A 236 4.03 -5.59 -13.01
N LEU A 237 3.03 -6.40 -13.34
CA LEU A 237 1.71 -6.37 -12.68
C LEU A 237 1.37 -7.69 -12.03
N VAL A 238 0.85 -7.61 -10.81
CA VAL A 238 0.51 -8.78 -10.00
C VAL A 238 -0.92 -8.69 -9.50
N PHE A 239 -1.78 -9.60 -9.96
CA PHE A 239 -3.16 -9.72 -9.49
C PHE A 239 -3.23 -10.77 -8.37
N VAL A 240 -3.69 -10.34 -7.19
CA VAL A 240 -3.80 -11.18 -6.00
C VAL A 240 -5.18 -11.02 -5.37
N GLY A 241 -5.75 -12.12 -4.86
CA GLY A 241 -7.05 -12.07 -4.19
C GLY A 241 -8.23 -11.85 -5.14
N TYR A 242 -8.05 -12.14 -6.41
CA TYR A 242 -9.07 -12.02 -7.44
C TYR A 242 -9.50 -13.39 -7.99
N ASN A 243 -10.75 -13.47 -8.42
CA ASN A 243 -11.20 -14.56 -9.27
C ASN A 243 -10.83 -14.24 -10.74
N ALA A 244 -10.30 -15.21 -11.49
CA ALA A 244 -10.03 -15.05 -12.93
C ALA A 244 -11.31 -14.78 -13.76
N GLY A 245 -12.48 -15.02 -13.17
CA GLY A 245 -13.77 -14.64 -13.75
C GLY A 245 -14.26 -13.23 -13.40
N ASP A 246 -13.51 -12.44 -12.63
CA ASP A 246 -13.94 -11.11 -12.19
C ASP A 246 -14.18 -10.18 -13.39
N PRO A 247 -15.38 -9.57 -13.52
CA PRO A 247 -15.69 -8.69 -14.65
C PRO A 247 -14.75 -7.48 -14.77
N ASN A 248 -14.25 -6.95 -13.66
CA ASN A 248 -13.35 -5.79 -13.67
C ASN A 248 -11.98 -6.19 -14.22
N ILE A 249 -11.45 -7.36 -13.81
CA ILE A 249 -10.20 -7.87 -14.39
C ILE A 249 -10.37 -8.14 -15.87
N ARG A 250 -11.47 -8.78 -16.28
CA ARG A 250 -11.71 -9.06 -17.70
C ARG A 250 -11.78 -7.78 -18.52
N ALA A 251 -12.48 -6.76 -18.04
CA ALA A 251 -12.54 -5.46 -18.70
C ALA A 251 -11.16 -4.82 -18.80
N ILE A 252 -10.38 -4.82 -17.71
CA ILE A 252 -9.02 -4.28 -17.69
C ILE A 252 -8.12 -5.05 -18.67
N LEU A 253 -8.14 -6.38 -18.66
CA LEU A 253 -7.32 -7.20 -19.55
C LEU A 253 -7.74 -7.06 -21.03
N SER A 254 -9.02 -6.84 -21.28
CA SER A 254 -9.55 -6.54 -22.63
C SER A 254 -9.00 -5.22 -23.16
N ASP A 255 -9.03 -4.16 -22.34
CA ASP A 255 -8.47 -2.86 -22.71
C ASP A 255 -6.97 -2.98 -23.08
N ILE A 256 -6.21 -3.87 -22.41
CA ILE A 256 -4.79 -4.10 -22.72
C ILE A 256 -4.59 -4.84 -24.03
N ASP A 257 -5.31 -5.95 -24.25
CA ASP A 257 -5.15 -6.76 -25.47
C ASP A 257 -5.58 -5.98 -26.73
N GLU A 258 -6.38 -4.94 -26.59
CA GLU A 258 -6.62 -3.96 -27.65
C GLU A 258 -5.44 -3.02 -27.89
N ALA A 259 -4.69 -2.67 -26.86
CA ALA A 259 -3.52 -1.80 -26.94
C ALA A 259 -2.25 -2.50 -27.41
N LEU A 260 -2.18 -3.83 -27.32
CA LEU A 260 -0.99 -4.60 -27.72
C LEU A 260 -0.82 -4.73 -29.24
N PRO A 261 0.42 -4.73 -29.77
CA PRO A 261 0.68 -4.84 -31.21
C PRO A 261 0.25 -6.18 -31.80
N GLU A 262 0.44 -7.27 -31.05
CA GLU A 262 0.05 -8.63 -31.43
C GLU A 262 -1.15 -9.07 -30.58
N LYS A 263 -2.29 -9.31 -31.24
CA LYS A 263 -3.53 -9.74 -30.57
C LYS A 263 -3.46 -11.21 -30.14
N GLY A 264 -3.89 -11.52 -28.92
CA GLY A 264 -3.96 -12.90 -28.41
C GLY A 264 -2.61 -13.52 -28.01
N GLY A 265 -1.56 -12.72 -27.95
CA GLY A 265 -0.26 -13.08 -27.38
C GLY A 265 -0.34 -13.31 -25.86
N ILE A 266 0.77 -13.81 -25.30
CA ILE A 266 0.94 -13.80 -23.85
C ILE A 266 1.39 -12.40 -23.46
N ILE A 267 0.76 -11.81 -22.46
CA ILE A 267 1.22 -10.55 -21.88
C ILE A 267 2.36 -10.89 -20.91
N PRO A 268 3.63 -10.55 -21.24
CA PRO A 268 4.80 -11.10 -20.57
C PRO A 268 5.00 -10.59 -19.13
N ASN A 269 4.42 -9.44 -18.79
CA ASN A 269 4.61 -8.77 -17.51
C ASN A 269 3.37 -8.78 -16.60
N VAL A 270 2.35 -9.59 -16.93
CA VAL A 270 1.12 -9.71 -16.13
C VAL A 270 1.04 -11.08 -15.48
N TYR A 271 0.96 -11.09 -14.16
CA TYR A 271 0.90 -12.28 -13.32
C TYR A 271 -0.43 -12.35 -12.57
N ILE A 272 -1.07 -13.51 -12.59
CA ILE A 272 -2.21 -13.83 -11.73
C ILE A 272 -1.78 -14.87 -10.70
N LEU A 273 -1.88 -14.49 -9.44
CA LEU A 273 -1.57 -15.35 -8.32
C LEU A 273 -2.83 -16.10 -7.85
N GLN A 274 -2.75 -17.43 -7.85
CA GLN A 274 -3.82 -18.32 -7.41
C GLN A 274 -3.34 -19.18 -6.25
N TRP A 275 -4.14 -19.22 -5.18
CA TRP A 275 -3.88 -20.12 -4.06
C TRP A 275 -4.39 -21.54 -4.37
N ASP A 276 -3.60 -22.55 -4.05
CA ASP A 276 -4.01 -23.96 -4.07
C ASP A 276 -3.36 -24.73 -2.92
N GLY A 277 -4.13 -25.01 -1.87
CA GLY A 277 -3.66 -25.78 -0.72
C GLY A 277 -3.50 -27.28 -0.97
N SER A 278 -3.88 -27.79 -2.15
CA SER A 278 -3.73 -29.21 -2.50
C SER A 278 -2.39 -29.54 -3.15
N LEU A 279 -1.52 -28.54 -3.36
CA LEU A 279 -0.20 -28.74 -3.95
C LEU A 279 0.70 -29.62 -3.06
N THR A 280 1.43 -30.50 -3.74
CA THR A 280 2.39 -31.46 -3.21
C THR A 280 3.75 -31.28 -3.89
N GLU A 281 4.80 -31.91 -3.36
CA GLU A 281 6.16 -31.89 -3.94
C GLU A 281 6.24 -32.35 -5.42
N GLU A 282 5.30 -33.19 -5.86
CA GLU A 282 5.22 -33.68 -7.24
C GLU A 282 4.36 -32.81 -8.17
N SER A 283 3.78 -31.73 -7.64
CA SER A 283 2.88 -30.86 -8.40
C SER A 283 3.61 -30.09 -9.48
N TRP A 284 2.93 -29.87 -10.60
CA TRP A 284 3.47 -29.14 -11.74
C TRP A 284 2.41 -28.20 -12.33
N PRO A 285 2.16 -27.04 -11.68
CA PRO A 285 1.06 -26.16 -12.03
C PRO A 285 1.20 -25.53 -13.43
N PRO A 286 0.10 -25.08 -14.05
CA PRO A 286 0.17 -24.32 -15.29
C PRO A 286 0.88 -22.97 -15.07
N ARG A 287 1.62 -22.50 -16.09
CA ARG A 287 2.30 -21.19 -16.10
C ARG A 287 1.47 -20.08 -16.74
N GLU A 288 0.39 -20.45 -17.43
CA GLU A 288 -0.42 -19.52 -18.20
C GLU A 288 -1.89 -19.76 -17.92
N LYS A 289 -2.66 -18.69 -18.02
CA LYS A 289 -4.12 -18.73 -17.98
C LYS A 289 -4.68 -18.00 -19.17
N VAL A 290 -5.62 -18.64 -19.85
CA VAL A 290 -6.45 -18.02 -20.88
C VAL A 290 -7.63 -17.35 -20.20
N ILE A 291 -7.80 -16.05 -20.40
CA ILE A 291 -8.93 -15.27 -19.90
C ILE A 291 -9.78 -14.85 -21.09
N PRO A 292 -11.07 -15.22 -21.11
CA PRO A 292 -11.99 -14.71 -22.11
C PRO A 292 -12.21 -13.21 -21.88
N THR A 293 -12.07 -12.43 -22.95
CA THR A 293 -12.37 -10.99 -22.97
C THR A 293 -13.70 -10.74 -23.69
N GLU A 294 -14.07 -9.47 -23.83
CA GLU A 294 -15.26 -9.09 -24.60
C GLU A 294 -15.05 -9.47 -26.10
N ASP A 295 -16.14 -9.72 -26.82
CA ASP A 295 -16.15 -10.03 -28.27
C ASP A 295 -15.45 -11.34 -28.73
N ASP A 296 -15.59 -12.43 -27.95
CA ASP A 296 -15.07 -13.78 -28.30
C ASP A 296 -13.53 -13.83 -28.44
N ARG A 297 -12.84 -12.83 -27.87
CA ARG A 297 -11.39 -12.77 -27.77
C ARG A 297 -10.91 -13.44 -26.48
N SER A 298 -9.62 -13.76 -26.45
CA SER A 298 -8.98 -14.28 -25.25
C SER A 298 -7.55 -13.78 -25.12
N VAL A 299 -7.15 -13.55 -23.87
CA VAL A 299 -5.82 -13.06 -23.50
C VAL A 299 -5.12 -14.12 -22.70
N ARG A 300 -3.82 -14.32 -22.97
CA ARG A 300 -2.98 -15.19 -22.16
C ARG A 300 -2.15 -14.35 -21.21
N VAL A 301 -2.18 -14.72 -19.93
CA VAL A 301 -1.39 -14.07 -18.88
C VAL A 301 -0.62 -15.12 -18.10
N LYS A 302 0.49 -14.72 -17.47
CA LYS A 302 1.25 -15.61 -16.59
C LYS A 302 0.42 -15.96 -15.35
N MET A 303 0.50 -17.21 -14.92
CA MET A 303 -0.23 -17.75 -13.79
C MET A 303 0.76 -18.37 -12.80
N ILE A 304 0.65 -17.94 -11.55
CA ILE A 304 1.43 -18.46 -10.43
C ILE A 304 0.47 -19.21 -9.52
N VAL A 305 0.76 -20.48 -9.22
CA VAL A 305 -0.04 -21.30 -8.32
C VAL A 305 0.79 -21.65 -7.09
N ALA A 306 0.32 -21.23 -5.93
CA ALA A 306 1.07 -21.36 -4.68
C ALA A 306 0.20 -21.86 -3.53
N ASN A 307 0.77 -22.70 -2.67
CA ASN A 307 0.19 -23.06 -1.37
C ASN A 307 0.63 -22.10 -0.25
N ASP A 308 1.75 -21.41 -0.46
CA ASP A 308 2.31 -20.34 0.36
C ASP A 308 2.70 -19.17 -0.57
N PHE A 309 2.23 -17.95 -0.30
CA PHE A 309 2.58 -16.80 -1.13
C PHE A 309 3.89 -16.13 -0.74
N SER A 310 4.51 -16.54 0.37
CA SER A 310 5.73 -15.92 0.89
C SER A 310 6.85 -15.93 -0.16
N TRP A 311 7.09 -17.05 -0.84
CA TRP A 311 8.14 -17.12 -1.88
C TRP A 311 7.82 -16.26 -3.11
N VAL A 312 6.53 -16.10 -3.45
CA VAL A 312 6.10 -15.25 -4.57
C VAL A 312 6.34 -13.78 -4.24
N PHE A 313 5.91 -13.36 -3.04
CA PHE A 313 6.10 -11.99 -2.59
C PHE A 313 7.58 -11.65 -2.41
N ASP A 314 8.39 -12.61 -1.96
CA ASP A 314 9.84 -12.42 -1.83
C ASP A 314 10.49 -12.22 -3.20
N ALA A 315 10.10 -13.00 -4.21
CA ALA A 315 10.56 -12.84 -5.59
C ALA A 315 10.25 -11.43 -6.15
N PHE A 316 9.07 -10.88 -5.87
CA PHE A 316 8.73 -9.51 -6.27
C PHE A 316 9.42 -8.43 -5.42
N ALA A 317 9.81 -8.74 -4.18
CA ALA A 317 10.52 -7.83 -3.28
C ALA A 317 12.04 -7.78 -3.55
N ALA A 318 12.59 -8.79 -4.23
CA ALA A 318 14.02 -9.02 -4.43
C ALA A 318 14.73 -8.02 -5.36
N ASN A 319 14.29 -6.76 -5.46
CA ASN A 319 15.07 -5.68 -6.08
C ASN A 319 15.90 -4.93 -5.02
N PRO A 320 17.15 -5.35 -4.75
CA PRO A 320 17.98 -4.77 -3.69
C PRO A 320 18.33 -3.29 -3.92
N ALA A 321 18.29 -2.80 -5.16
CA ALA A 321 18.60 -1.40 -5.46
C ALA A 321 17.52 -0.43 -4.90
N LEU A 322 16.29 -0.92 -4.74
CA LEU A 322 15.14 -0.13 -4.30
C LEU A 322 14.64 -0.52 -2.90
N ALA A 323 15.13 -1.62 -2.34
CA ALA A 323 14.75 -2.12 -1.01
C ALA A 323 14.91 -1.08 0.12
N HIS A 324 15.92 -0.21 0.04
CA HIS A 324 16.17 0.84 1.05
C HIS A 324 15.47 2.17 0.77
N VAL A 325 14.79 2.31 -0.36
CA VAL A 325 14.15 3.57 -0.72
C VAL A 325 12.76 3.65 -0.08
N ASN A 326 12.46 4.77 0.58
CA ASN A 326 11.15 5.03 1.18
C ASN A 326 10.22 5.64 0.11
N THR A 327 9.05 5.03 -0.12
CA THR A 327 8.08 5.46 -1.16
C THR A 327 7.55 6.86 -0.89
N LYS A 328 7.33 7.23 0.38
CA LYS A 328 6.94 8.59 0.80
C LYS A 328 8.00 9.62 0.45
N VAL A 329 9.28 9.29 0.56
CA VAL A 329 10.39 10.17 0.16
C VAL A 329 10.42 10.35 -1.35
N LEU A 330 10.36 9.25 -2.13
CA LEU A 330 10.28 9.32 -3.59
C LEU A 330 9.10 10.15 -4.06
N ARG A 331 7.94 9.92 -3.46
CA ARG A 331 6.72 10.68 -3.70
C ARG A 331 6.95 12.17 -3.43
N SER A 332 7.52 12.51 -2.28
CA SER A 332 7.80 13.91 -1.92
C SER A 332 8.76 14.58 -2.91
N LEU A 333 9.78 13.85 -3.38
CA LEU A 333 10.75 14.35 -4.38
C LEU A 333 10.10 14.59 -5.74
N ILE A 334 9.29 13.66 -6.23
CA ILE A 334 8.59 13.81 -7.51
C ILE A 334 7.57 14.95 -7.43
N ALA A 335 6.79 15.02 -6.35
CA ALA A 335 5.84 16.12 -6.12
C ALA A 335 6.54 17.48 -6.21
N ARG A 336 7.68 17.62 -5.53
CA ARG A 336 8.45 18.86 -5.51
C ARG A 336 9.04 19.22 -6.86
N SER A 337 9.53 18.23 -7.61
CA SER A 337 10.02 18.42 -8.99
C SER A 337 8.90 18.96 -9.90
N TYR A 338 7.69 18.39 -9.80
CA TYR A 338 6.54 18.88 -10.56
C TYR A 338 6.13 20.30 -10.18
N GLU A 339 6.08 20.63 -8.90
CA GLU A 339 5.80 22.01 -8.43
C GLU A 339 6.83 23.00 -8.95
N LEU A 340 8.12 22.63 -8.89
CA LEU A 340 9.22 23.44 -9.39
C LEU A 340 9.02 23.79 -10.87
N VAL A 341 8.79 22.76 -11.70
CA VAL A 341 8.65 22.92 -13.15
C VAL A 341 7.37 23.63 -13.55
N ARG A 342 6.24 23.32 -12.91
CA ARG A 342 4.92 23.83 -13.33
C ARG A 342 4.53 25.17 -12.72
N HIS A 343 5.05 25.50 -11.54
CA HIS A 343 4.60 26.67 -10.79
C HIS A 343 5.73 27.61 -10.42
N ASP A 344 6.85 27.10 -9.91
CA ASP A 344 7.91 27.96 -9.39
C ASP A 344 8.71 28.61 -10.53
N ILE A 345 9.27 27.82 -11.46
CA ILE A 345 10.02 28.33 -12.61
C ILE A 345 9.19 29.30 -13.46
N PRO A 346 7.94 29.01 -13.85
CA PRO A 346 7.15 29.95 -14.65
C PRO A 346 6.82 31.28 -13.95
N LYS A 347 6.94 31.34 -12.61
CA LYS A 347 6.76 32.59 -11.84
C LYS A 347 8.08 33.34 -11.62
N MET A 348 9.22 32.75 -11.97
CA MET A 348 10.53 33.41 -11.90
C MET A 348 10.69 34.39 -13.06
N THR A 349 11.50 35.44 -12.85
CA THR A 349 11.83 36.41 -13.90
C THR A 349 12.89 35.84 -14.85
N VAL A 350 12.73 36.02 -16.16
CA VAL A 350 13.55 35.40 -17.24
C VAL A 350 15.08 35.55 -17.06
N GLU A 351 15.56 36.68 -16.52
CA GLU A 351 16.99 36.90 -16.24
C GLU A 351 17.52 36.08 -15.07
N ALA A 352 16.67 35.79 -14.07
CA ALA A 352 17.00 34.93 -12.94
C ALA A 352 16.97 33.45 -13.34
N ASP A 353 16.10 33.05 -14.27
CA ASP A 353 16.01 31.66 -14.77
C ASP A 353 17.32 31.18 -15.38
N PHE A 354 17.86 31.90 -16.38
CA PHE A 354 19.05 31.43 -17.10
C PHE A 354 20.30 31.35 -16.23
N LYS A 355 20.50 32.35 -15.36
CA LYS A 355 21.67 32.40 -14.49
C LYS A 355 21.60 31.33 -13.40
N MET A 356 20.45 31.20 -12.75
CA MET A 356 20.27 30.24 -11.66
C MET A 356 20.22 28.79 -12.15
N LEU A 357 19.63 28.52 -13.33
CA LEU A 357 19.64 27.18 -13.94
C LEU A 357 21.05 26.76 -14.40
N ASN A 358 21.82 27.67 -15.02
CA ASN A 358 23.21 27.35 -15.39
C ASN A 358 24.09 27.11 -14.16
N GLU A 359 23.99 27.96 -13.13
CA GLU A 359 24.71 27.76 -11.86
C GLU A 359 24.28 26.46 -11.16
N ALA A 360 23.01 26.07 -11.26
CA ALA A 360 22.51 24.80 -10.72
C ALA A 360 23.03 23.58 -11.49
N VAL A 361 23.13 23.63 -12.82
CA VAL A 361 23.70 22.52 -13.61
C VAL A 361 25.19 22.35 -13.33
N GLU A 362 25.91 23.44 -13.02
CA GLU A 362 27.34 23.42 -12.74
C GLU A 362 27.68 23.09 -11.28
N ASN A 363 26.73 23.20 -10.34
CA ASN A 363 26.97 23.00 -8.91
C ASN A 363 25.85 22.17 -8.24
N SER A 364 26.21 20.99 -7.74
CA SER A 364 25.30 20.06 -7.04
C SER A 364 24.60 20.64 -5.80
N GLU A 365 25.23 21.57 -5.09
CA GLU A 365 24.66 22.22 -3.90
C GLU A 365 23.58 23.25 -4.31
N THR A 366 23.81 23.92 -5.43
CA THR A 366 22.87 24.89 -6.02
C THR A 366 21.72 24.17 -6.73
N PHE A 367 22.01 23.05 -7.38
CA PHE A 367 21.02 22.09 -7.89
C PHE A 367 20.11 21.61 -6.76
N ALA A 368 20.69 21.15 -5.65
CA ALA A 368 19.92 20.72 -4.49
C ALA A 368 19.06 21.87 -3.95
N LYS A 369 19.56 23.12 -3.88
CA LYS A 369 18.76 24.28 -3.42
C LYS A 369 17.58 24.57 -4.34
N LEU A 370 17.79 24.49 -5.66
CA LEU A 370 16.77 24.72 -6.69
C LEU A 370 15.61 23.72 -6.55
N PHE A 371 15.91 22.44 -6.36
CA PHE A 371 14.89 21.41 -6.13
C PHE A 371 14.34 21.41 -4.69
N GLY A 372 14.80 22.30 -3.80
CA GLY A 372 14.47 22.26 -2.37
C GLY A 372 15.09 21.05 -1.64
N ILE A 373 15.98 20.31 -2.30
CA ILE A 373 16.73 19.14 -1.82
C ILE A 373 17.94 19.53 -0.97
N ALA A 374 18.40 20.79 -1.00
CA ALA A 374 19.56 21.22 -0.21
C ALA A 374 19.37 21.07 1.30
N ASN A 375 18.12 21.01 1.73
CA ASN A 375 17.77 20.67 3.09
C ASN A 375 17.36 19.19 3.24
N ILE A 376 17.15 18.41 2.19
CA ILE A 376 16.69 17.01 2.28
C ILE A 376 17.79 16.09 2.78
N HIS A 377 19.05 16.24 2.35
CA HIS A 377 20.14 15.45 2.93
C HIS A 377 20.25 15.62 4.46
N ASP A 378 19.92 16.81 4.99
CA ASP A 378 19.94 17.09 6.42
C ASP A 378 18.59 16.86 7.11
N TYR A 379 17.45 17.13 6.49
CA TYR A 379 16.12 17.01 7.10
C TYR A 379 15.50 15.63 6.92
N SER A 380 15.63 14.97 5.76
CA SER A 380 15.01 13.65 5.58
C SER A 380 15.84 12.55 6.22
N SER A 381 17.16 12.64 6.17
CA SER A 381 18.04 11.67 6.84
C SER A 381 18.03 11.88 8.35
N ALA A 382 18.32 13.09 8.82
CA ALA A 382 18.38 13.33 10.26
C ALA A 382 17.00 13.50 10.92
N GLY A 383 15.95 13.91 10.20
CA GLY A 383 14.57 13.87 10.72
C GLY A 383 13.95 12.47 10.76
N ALA A 384 14.38 11.56 9.86
CA ALA A 384 14.01 10.14 9.94
C ALA A 384 14.76 9.41 11.08
N HIS A 385 16.04 9.76 11.31
CA HIS A 385 16.83 9.16 12.38
C HIS A 385 16.58 9.79 13.77
N HIS A 386 16.29 11.09 13.86
CA HIS A 386 16.00 11.83 15.11
C HIS A 386 14.52 12.24 15.16
N CYS A 387 13.62 11.27 15.17
CA CYS A 387 12.18 11.51 15.14
C CYS A 387 11.57 11.81 16.51
N LEU A 388 12.26 11.48 17.61
CA LEU A 388 11.69 11.49 18.96
C LEU A 388 11.93 12.83 19.69
N SER A 389 10.91 13.30 20.40
CA SER A 389 11.04 14.28 21.48
C SER A 389 11.55 13.63 22.76
N LEU A 390 12.07 14.43 23.71
CA LEU A 390 12.52 13.89 25.00
C LEU A 390 11.39 13.22 25.80
N THR A 391 10.14 13.64 25.57
CA THR A 391 8.95 12.99 26.14
C THR A 391 8.71 11.61 25.54
N GLU A 392 8.87 11.47 24.23
CA GLU A 392 8.75 10.18 23.54
C GLU A 392 9.88 9.22 23.90
N VAL A 393 11.12 9.71 24.05
CA VAL A 393 12.23 8.93 24.63
C VAL A 393 11.89 8.45 26.04
N GLY A 394 11.33 9.32 26.89
CA GLY A 394 10.87 8.94 28.23
C GLY A 394 9.83 7.82 28.20
N LYS A 395 8.85 7.90 27.29
CA LYS A 395 7.83 6.85 27.07
C LYS A 395 8.44 5.54 26.59
N ALA A 396 9.37 5.60 25.63
CA ALA A 396 10.07 4.41 25.13
C ALA A 396 10.89 3.69 26.22
N LEU A 397 11.38 4.44 27.22
CA LEU A 397 12.09 3.90 28.39
C LEU A 397 11.17 3.43 29.53
N GLY A 398 9.84 3.49 29.36
CA GLY A 398 8.84 3.07 30.34
C GLY A 398 8.37 4.16 31.32
N HIS A 399 8.66 5.44 31.06
CA HIS A 399 8.31 6.57 31.94
C HIS A 399 7.18 7.44 31.37
N LYS A 400 6.50 8.19 32.24
CA LYS A 400 5.35 9.03 31.86
C LYS A 400 5.72 10.37 31.21
N GLY A 401 6.99 10.78 31.24
CA GLY A 401 7.42 12.10 30.78
C GLY A 401 8.92 12.23 30.58
N TRP A 402 9.36 13.43 30.23
CA TRP A 402 10.73 13.72 29.78
C TRP A 402 11.78 13.71 30.91
N HIS A 403 11.37 13.89 32.17
CA HIS A 403 12.28 14.05 33.32
C HIS A 403 13.23 12.86 33.52
N ALA A 404 12.74 11.62 33.34
CA ALA A 404 13.56 10.43 33.51
C ALA A 404 14.65 10.32 32.43
N ALA A 405 14.30 10.59 31.17
CA ALA A 405 15.25 10.63 30.07
C ALA A 405 16.31 11.73 30.28
N ASP A 406 15.91 12.92 30.74
CA ASP A 406 16.83 14.02 31.03
C ASP A 406 17.83 13.69 32.15
N HIS A 407 17.35 13.02 33.21
CA HIS A 407 18.19 12.55 34.30
C HIS A 407 19.21 11.50 33.81
N LEU A 408 18.79 10.57 32.94
CA LEU A 408 19.69 9.57 32.36
C LEU A 408 20.76 10.22 31.46
N ILE A 409 20.40 11.24 30.67
CA ILE A 409 21.37 12.02 29.87
C ILE A 409 22.38 12.74 30.79
N THR A 410 21.92 13.27 31.92
CA THR A 410 22.79 13.89 32.93
C THR A 410 23.73 12.86 33.55
N LYS A 411 23.25 11.64 33.83
CA LYS A 411 24.05 10.52 34.33
C LYS A 411 25.14 10.11 33.33
N VAL A 412 24.81 10.04 32.04
CA VAL A 412 25.79 9.81 30.95
C VAL A 412 26.85 10.91 30.97
N THR A 413 26.44 12.18 30.98
CA THR A 413 27.35 13.34 30.98
C THR A 413 28.30 13.31 32.18
N THR A 414 27.80 12.91 33.36
CA THR A 414 28.60 12.85 34.59
C THR A 414 29.60 11.68 34.56
N LYS A 415 29.22 10.52 33.99
CA LYS A 415 30.07 9.32 33.95
C LYS A 415 31.14 9.39 32.85
N THR A 416 30.81 9.93 31.69
CA THR A 416 31.71 9.92 30.51
C THR A 416 32.35 11.27 30.20
N GLY A 417 31.85 12.36 30.80
CA GLY A 417 32.25 13.73 30.46
C GLY A 417 31.66 14.24 29.13
N ILE A 418 30.90 13.41 28.41
CA ILE A 418 30.35 13.72 27.09
C ILE A 418 28.88 14.11 27.23
N ASN A 419 28.57 15.36 26.88
CA ASN A 419 27.19 15.85 26.82
C ASN A 419 26.66 15.73 25.39
N ILE A 420 25.80 14.74 25.15
CA ILE A 420 25.20 14.50 23.84
C ILE A 420 24.30 15.65 23.37
N LYS A 421 23.88 16.60 24.22
CA LYS A 421 23.07 17.76 23.79
C LYS A 421 23.89 18.91 23.22
N LYS A 422 25.22 18.84 23.28
CA LYS A 422 26.10 19.98 22.93
C LYS A 422 26.35 20.15 21.44
N SER A 423 26.15 19.14 20.62
CA SER A 423 26.33 19.18 19.17
C SER A 423 25.30 18.30 18.51
N ASP A 424 25.04 18.50 17.21
CA ASP A 424 24.30 17.53 16.44
C ASP A 424 25.19 16.28 16.27
N ASN A 425 24.65 15.11 16.60
CA ASN A 425 25.38 13.84 16.64
C ASN A 425 24.43 12.66 16.45
N ARG A 426 24.97 11.44 16.53
CA ARG A 426 24.23 10.17 16.42
C ARG A 426 22.99 10.06 17.33
N TYR A 427 23.00 10.70 18.50
CA TYR A 427 21.96 10.58 19.53
C TYR A 427 21.00 11.77 19.59
N HIS A 428 21.44 12.97 19.17
CA HIS A 428 20.74 14.22 19.46
C HIS A 428 20.94 15.25 18.36
N ARG A 429 19.88 16.03 18.11
CA ARG A 429 19.89 17.21 17.25
C ARG A 429 19.12 18.37 17.87
N ALA A 430 19.52 19.60 17.54
CA ALA A 430 18.79 20.81 17.90
C ALA A 430 18.35 21.62 16.67
N ASP A 431 17.05 21.62 16.39
CA ASP A 431 16.47 22.39 15.28
C ASP A 431 15.99 23.76 15.78
N LYS A 432 16.41 24.84 15.11
CA LYS A 432 15.94 26.20 15.41
C LYS A 432 14.83 26.59 14.44
N VAL A 433 13.61 26.75 14.95
CA VAL A 433 12.47 27.29 14.20
C VAL A 433 12.09 28.64 14.80
N ASN A 434 12.27 29.71 14.03
CA ASN A 434 12.18 31.10 14.51
C ASN A 434 13.13 31.35 15.70
N ASN A 435 12.59 31.61 16.89
CA ASN A 435 13.34 31.83 18.14
C ASN A 435 13.28 30.64 19.10
N THR A 436 12.65 29.53 18.72
CA THR A 436 12.50 28.35 19.58
C THR A 436 13.43 27.23 19.12
N ILE A 437 14.15 26.62 20.06
CA ILE A 437 15.01 25.46 19.81
C ILE A 437 14.26 24.20 20.19
N PHE A 438 14.09 23.30 19.22
CA PHE A 438 13.49 21.99 19.39
C PHE A 438 14.58 20.92 19.44
N HIS A 439 14.61 20.15 20.52
CA HIS A 439 15.55 19.05 20.66
C HIS A 439 14.92 17.73 20.21
N LYS A 440 15.61 17.05 19.33
CA LYS A 440 15.21 15.78 18.71
C LYS A 440 16.23 14.68 19.02
N TYR A 441 15.76 13.45 19.15
CA TYR A 441 16.54 12.31 19.60
C TYR A 441 16.29 11.10 18.69
N SER A 442 17.30 10.25 18.53
CA SER A 442 17.23 9.03 17.73
C SER A 442 16.85 7.80 18.54
N HIS A 443 16.55 6.70 17.85
CA HIS A 443 16.38 5.39 18.50
C HIS A 443 17.68 4.93 19.18
N ASP A 444 18.85 5.26 18.63
CA ASP A 444 20.14 5.02 19.26
C ASP A 444 20.28 5.73 20.62
N ALA A 445 19.62 6.88 20.79
CA ALA A 445 19.54 7.55 22.08
C ALA A 445 18.70 6.77 23.09
N VAL A 446 17.60 6.15 22.65
CA VAL A 446 16.78 5.25 23.49
C VAL A 446 17.63 4.05 23.92
N ASP A 447 18.35 3.41 23.01
CA ASP A 447 19.19 2.25 23.31
C ASP A 447 20.32 2.59 24.31
N LEU A 448 21.00 3.72 24.10
CA LEU A 448 22.01 4.22 25.03
C LEU A 448 21.42 4.44 26.43
N LEU A 449 20.28 5.13 26.52
CA LEU A 449 19.65 5.44 27.80
C LEU A 449 19.05 4.21 28.48
N ASN A 450 18.61 3.21 27.71
CA ASN A 450 18.13 1.94 28.23
C ASN A 450 19.28 1.15 28.90
N LYS A 451 20.47 1.10 28.26
CA LYS A 451 21.69 0.54 28.89
C LYS A 451 22.07 1.27 30.17
N VAL A 452 21.97 2.60 30.18
CA VAL A 452 22.26 3.44 31.35
C VAL A 452 21.24 3.21 32.49
N GLN A 453 19.98 2.95 32.14
CA GLN A 453 18.91 2.60 33.07
C GLN A 453 19.12 1.22 33.70
N ASN A 454 19.57 0.24 32.92
CA ASN A 454 19.82 -1.13 33.36
C ASN A 454 21.21 -1.34 34.01
N ASN A 455 22.03 -0.27 34.10
CA ASN A 455 23.43 -0.32 34.56
C ASN A 455 24.31 -1.29 33.74
N GLU A 456 24.04 -1.41 32.44
CA GLU A 456 24.87 -2.16 31.50
C GLU A 456 26.10 -1.34 31.09
N ASP A 457 27.12 -2.02 30.55
CA ASP A 457 28.28 -1.34 29.98
C ASP A 457 27.93 -0.66 28.65
N TYR A 458 28.42 0.56 28.48
CA TYR A 458 28.18 1.37 27.30
C TYR A 458 29.39 2.24 26.96
N THR A 459 29.55 2.50 25.66
CA THR A 459 30.47 3.51 25.12
C THR A 459 29.63 4.57 24.41
N VAL A 460 30.05 5.83 24.50
CA VAL A 460 29.39 6.95 23.82
C VAL A 460 30.20 7.26 22.57
N ASP A 461 29.61 6.97 21.41
CA ASP A 461 30.16 7.29 20.10
C ASP A 461 29.28 8.34 19.43
N LEU A 462 29.78 9.58 19.38
CA LEU A 462 29.06 10.69 18.79
C LEU A 462 28.94 10.58 17.26
N GLY A 463 29.64 9.65 16.61
CA GLY A 463 29.81 9.62 15.15
C GLY A 463 30.72 10.77 14.67
N ILE A 464 30.69 11.07 13.37
CA ILE A 464 31.36 12.26 12.80
C ILE A 464 30.50 13.49 13.20
N PRO A 465 30.95 14.35 14.13
CA PRO A 465 30.16 15.49 14.55
C PRO A 465 30.18 16.53 13.44
N GLU A 466 29.02 16.92 12.91
CA GLU A 466 28.94 18.11 12.07
C GLU A 466 29.31 19.32 12.94
N VAL A 467 30.37 20.02 12.53
CA VAL A 467 30.86 21.20 13.25
C VAL A 467 29.74 22.24 13.29
N LYS A 468 29.40 22.70 14.50
CA LYS A 468 28.42 23.78 14.71
C LYS A 468 28.67 24.94 13.75
N LYS A 469 27.61 25.36 13.05
CA LYS A 469 27.50 26.76 12.58
C LYS A 469 27.61 27.66 13.82
N ALA A 470 28.68 28.45 13.88
CA ALA A 470 28.78 29.52 14.85
C ALA A 470 27.58 30.47 14.67
N VAL A 471 27.05 30.92 15.82
CA VAL A 471 25.84 31.75 15.98
C VAL A 471 25.78 32.93 15.03
#